data_AF-A0A402AXC7-F1
#
_entry.id   AF-A0A402AXC7-F1
#
_cell.length_a   1.000
_cell.length_b   1.000
_cell.length_c   1.000
_cell.angle_alpha   90.00
_cell.angle_beta   90.00
_cell.angle_gamma   90.00
#
_symmetry.space_group_name_H-M   'P 1'
#
loop_
_entity.id
_entity.type
_entity.pdbx_description
1 polymer ?
#
loop_
_entity_poly.entity_id
_entity_poly.type
_entity_poly.pdbx_seq_one_letter_code
_entity_poly.pdbx_strand_id
1 'polypeptide(L)'
;MTTSFLGFYTDFLLLTYLWVPSWAAVLLVDFFVFRRGSYAAEHLTRGRNGFYWYQGGVFWRAVIAWLVGFAVTIPFIGSATLPWLSTPWQGPLAHLLGGIDISGLIGAIVSGLLYYLLGRGYFSNLPASKKAIHESSVE
;
A
#
# COMPACT_ATOMS: atom_id res chain seq x y z
N MET A 1 10.62 24.83 -13.26
CA MET A 1 9.36 24.73 -12.51
C MET A 1 8.34 25.61 -13.20
N THR A 2 7.32 25.04 -13.85
CA THR A 2 6.25 25.82 -14.48
C THR A 2 5.34 26.41 -13.40
N THR A 3 5.21 27.73 -13.36
CA THR A 3 4.36 28.50 -12.44
C THR A 3 2.85 28.32 -12.68
N SER A 4 2.45 27.28 -13.40
CA SER A 4 1.06 27.00 -13.78
C SER A 4 0.48 25.84 -12.98
N PHE A 5 -0.82 25.89 -12.72
CA PHE A 5 -1.58 24.82 -12.05
C PHE A 5 -1.35 23.44 -12.71
N LEU A 6 -1.23 23.40 -14.04
CA LEU A 6 -1.00 22.16 -14.78
C LEU A 6 0.33 21.47 -14.38
N GLY A 7 1.38 22.25 -14.13
CA GLY A 7 2.65 21.72 -13.65
C GLY A 7 2.52 21.08 -12.28
N PHE A 8 1.93 21.81 -11.32
CA PHE A 8 1.66 21.30 -9.98
C PHE A 8 0.78 20.04 -9.99
N TYR A 9 -0.25 20.02 -10.81
CA TYR A 9 -1.14 18.87 -10.95
C TYR A 9 -0.40 17.64 -11.50
N THR A 10 0.46 17.84 -12.50
CA THR A 10 1.28 16.76 -13.07
C THR A 10 2.24 16.20 -12.02
N ASP A 11 2.94 17.06 -11.28
CA ASP A 11 3.85 16.64 -10.22
C ASP A 11 3.10 15.89 -9.10
N PHE A 12 1.89 16.34 -8.74
CA PHE A 12 1.03 15.66 -7.78
C PHE A 12 0.63 14.26 -8.25
N LEU A 13 0.23 14.10 -9.52
CA LEU A 13 -0.12 12.80 -10.09
C LEU A 13 1.08 11.85 -10.12
N LEU A 14 2.26 12.35 -10.50
CA LEU A 14 3.50 11.56 -10.52
C LEU A 14 3.89 11.10 -9.13
N LEU A 15 3.86 12.00 -8.14
CA LEU A 15 4.15 11.65 -6.75
C LEU A 15 3.17 10.61 -6.22
N THR A 16 1.88 10.78 -6.53
CA THR A 16 0.82 9.85 -6.15
C THR A 16 1.03 8.47 -6.77
N TYR A 17 1.39 8.42 -8.05
CA TYR A 17 1.69 7.18 -8.75
C TYR A 17 2.81 6.36 -8.10
N LEU A 18 3.80 6.99 -7.46
CA LEU A 18 4.94 6.26 -6.89
C LEU A 18 4.56 5.35 -5.70
N TRP A 19 3.58 5.75 -4.88
CA TRP A 19 3.24 5.02 -3.65
C TRP A 19 1.87 4.33 -3.70
N VAL A 20 0.95 4.78 -4.55
CA VAL A 20 -0.41 4.24 -4.65
C VAL A 20 -0.46 2.76 -5.03
N PRO A 21 0.29 2.25 -6.04
CA PRO A 21 0.29 0.83 -6.37
C PRO A 21 0.69 -0.05 -5.18
N SER A 22 1.73 0.35 -4.45
CA SER A 22 2.20 -0.36 -3.25
C SER A 22 1.14 -0.34 -2.15
N TRP A 23 0.47 0.79 -1.92
CA TRP A 23 -0.62 0.91 -0.94
C TRP A 23 -1.85 0.08 -1.34
N ALA A 24 -2.27 0.17 -2.59
CA ALA A 24 -3.41 -0.55 -3.13
C ALA A 24 -3.22 -2.06 -3.02
N ALA A 25 -2.03 -2.59 -3.32
CA ALA A 25 -1.77 -4.01 -3.19
C ALA A 25 -1.89 -4.53 -1.75
N VAL A 26 -1.43 -3.76 -0.74
CA VAL A 26 -1.63 -4.11 0.68
C VAL A 26 -3.12 -4.20 0.99
N LEU A 27 -3.92 -3.22 0.55
CA LEU A 27 -5.37 -3.23 0.74
C LEU A 27 -6.06 -4.38 0.02
N LEU A 28 -5.69 -4.67 -1.22
CA LEU A 28 -6.26 -5.75 -2.01
C LEU A 28 -5.97 -7.10 -1.35
N VAL A 29 -4.74 -7.33 -0.87
CA VAL A 29 -4.41 -8.56 -0.14
C VAL A 29 -5.17 -8.64 1.18
N ASP A 30 -5.31 -7.54 1.92
CA ASP A 30 -6.11 -7.50 3.15
C ASP A 30 -7.57 -7.89 2.89
N PHE A 31 -8.19 -7.22 1.92
CA PHE A 31 -9.59 -7.38 1.58
C PHE A 31 -9.90 -8.75 0.99
N PHE A 32 -9.18 -9.16 -0.06
CA PHE A 32 -9.50 -10.38 -0.81
C PHE A 32 -8.91 -11.65 -0.18
N VAL A 33 -7.71 -11.59 0.40
CA VAL A 33 -7.02 -12.80 0.90
C VAL A 33 -7.36 -13.07 2.36
N PHE A 34 -7.16 -12.08 3.25
CA PHE A 34 -7.34 -12.29 4.68
C PHE A 34 -8.80 -12.19 5.12
N ARG A 35 -9.53 -11.21 4.59
CA ARG A 35 -10.92 -10.94 4.99
C ARG A 35 -11.96 -11.49 4.05
N ARG A 36 -11.55 -11.91 2.85
CA ARG A 36 -12.41 -12.53 1.84
C ARG A 36 -13.67 -11.69 1.52
N GLY A 37 -13.50 -10.37 1.51
CA GLY A 37 -14.57 -9.41 1.24
C GLY A 37 -15.49 -9.07 2.41
N SER A 38 -15.26 -9.61 3.61
CA SER A 38 -16.09 -9.35 4.78
C SER A 38 -15.38 -8.47 5.81
N TYR A 39 -15.92 -7.27 6.05
CA TYR A 39 -15.53 -6.39 7.15
C TYR A 39 -16.71 -6.18 8.08
N ALA A 40 -16.47 -6.30 9.39
CA ALA A 40 -17.44 -5.89 10.40
C ALA A 40 -17.48 -4.35 10.44
N ALA A 41 -18.46 -3.74 9.78
CA ALA A 41 -18.58 -2.28 9.65
C ALA A 41 -18.64 -1.57 11.00
N GLU A 42 -19.33 -2.18 11.97
CA GLU A 42 -19.48 -1.62 13.31
C GLU A 42 -18.13 -1.40 14.03
N HIS A 43 -17.17 -2.31 13.83
CA HIS A 43 -15.87 -2.18 14.46
C HIS A 43 -14.98 -1.11 13.82
N LEU A 44 -15.32 -0.60 12.63
CA LEU A 44 -14.58 0.49 11.98
C LEU A 44 -14.80 1.84 12.68
N THR A 45 -15.96 2.04 13.29
CA THR A 45 -16.34 3.32 13.92
C THR A 45 -16.10 3.35 15.43
N ARG A 46 -15.87 2.18 16.07
CA ARG A 46 -15.65 2.04 17.52
C ARG A 46 -14.31 2.60 18.05
N GLY A 47 -13.47 3.18 17.18
CA GLY A 47 -12.21 3.81 17.57
C GLY A 47 -11.29 2.86 18.36
N ARG A 48 -10.89 3.25 19.57
CA ARG A 48 -9.98 2.46 20.43
C ARG A 48 -10.52 1.11 20.87
N ASN A 49 -11.85 0.96 20.89
CA ASN A 49 -12.53 -0.29 21.27
C ASN A 49 -12.84 -1.15 20.04
N GLY A 50 -12.51 -0.67 18.84
CA GLY A 50 -12.69 -1.40 17.60
C GLY A 50 -11.64 -2.50 17.43
N PHE A 51 -12.04 -3.58 16.77
CA PHE A 51 -11.14 -4.67 16.42
C PHE A 51 -9.99 -4.23 15.50
N TYR A 52 -10.21 -3.16 14.72
CA TYR A 52 -9.21 -2.57 13.83
C TYR A 52 -8.32 -1.51 14.50
N TRP A 53 -8.33 -1.39 15.84
CA TRP A 53 -7.42 -0.48 16.54
C TRP A 53 -5.98 -1.00 16.59
N TYR A 54 -5.76 -2.32 16.49
CA TYR A 54 -4.42 -2.94 16.48
C TYR A 54 -3.50 -2.41 17.61
N GLN A 55 -2.29 -1.93 17.27
CA GLN A 55 -1.33 -1.36 18.21
C GLN A 55 -1.36 0.16 18.14
N GLY A 56 -2.20 0.77 18.99
CA GLY A 56 -2.30 2.23 19.09
C GLY A 56 -2.95 2.90 17.88
N GLY A 57 -3.85 2.21 17.19
CA GLY A 57 -4.53 2.69 15.97
C GLY A 57 -3.83 2.29 14.67
N VAL A 58 -2.67 1.61 14.76
CA VAL A 58 -1.83 1.31 13.60
C VAL A 58 -1.57 -0.18 13.46
N PHE A 59 -1.77 -0.69 12.25
CA PHE A 59 -1.31 -2.02 11.87
C PHE A 59 0.08 -1.94 11.23
N TRP A 60 1.13 -2.01 12.05
CA TRP A 60 2.51 -1.85 11.60
C TRP A 60 2.95 -2.82 10.51
N ARG A 61 2.36 -4.03 10.46
CA ARG A 61 2.66 -5.02 9.40
C ARG A 61 2.24 -4.50 8.02
N ALA A 62 1.10 -3.82 7.91
CA ALA A 62 0.66 -3.16 6.68
C ALA A 62 1.57 -1.98 6.32
N VAL A 63 1.90 -1.13 7.31
CA VAL A 63 2.75 0.05 7.10
C VAL A 63 4.14 -0.35 6.61
N ILE A 64 4.77 -1.34 7.26
CA ILE A 64 6.08 -1.84 6.85
C ILE A 64 6.02 -2.43 5.44
N ALA A 65 5.01 -3.23 5.13
CA ALA A 65 4.86 -3.81 3.79
C ALA A 65 4.72 -2.74 2.71
N TRP A 66 3.93 -1.69 2.97
CA TRP A 66 3.76 -0.55 2.08
C TRP A 66 5.07 0.23 1.88
N LEU A 67 5.74 0.62 2.96
CA LEU A 67 6.98 1.41 2.91
C LEU A 67 8.13 0.65 2.25
N VAL A 68 8.27 -0.65 2.52
CA VAL A 68 9.30 -1.47 1.86
C VAL A 68 8.98 -1.62 0.38
N GLY A 69 7.73 -1.88 0.00
CA GLY A 69 7.33 -1.93 -1.41
C GLY A 69 7.63 -0.62 -2.14
N PHE A 70 7.28 0.51 -1.53
CA PHE A 70 7.63 1.85 -2.03
C PHE A 70 9.14 2.08 -2.18
N ALA A 71 9.95 1.70 -1.17
CA ALA A 71 11.40 1.86 -1.26
C ALA A 71 12.01 1.02 -2.40
N VAL A 72 11.46 -0.17 -2.66
CA VAL A 72 11.93 -1.07 -3.72
C VAL A 72 11.53 -0.58 -5.12
N THR A 73 10.54 0.32 -5.27
CA THR A 73 10.18 0.86 -6.59
C THR A 73 11.22 1.83 -7.15
N ILE A 74 11.96 2.51 -6.27
CA ILE A 74 12.92 3.57 -6.63
C ILE A 74 13.87 3.17 -7.77
N PRO A 75 14.58 2.03 -7.74
CA PRO A 75 15.49 1.65 -8.82
C PRO A 75 14.80 1.29 -10.16
N PHE A 76 13.49 1.07 -10.18
CA PHE A 76 12.71 0.68 -11.36
C PHE A 76 11.92 1.84 -12.00
N ILE A 77 12.10 3.06 -11.50
CA ILE A 77 11.48 4.25 -12.06
C ILE A 77 12.04 4.51 -13.46
N GLY A 78 11.14 4.53 -14.45
CA GLY A 78 11.49 4.67 -15.87
C GLY A 78 11.94 6.08 -16.21
N SER A 79 11.22 7.08 -15.72
CA SER A 79 11.62 8.48 -15.79
C SER A 79 10.69 9.27 -14.89
N ALA A 80 11.18 9.70 -13.73
CA ALA A 80 10.42 10.58 -12.86
C ALA A 80 11.24 11.76 -12.39
N THR A 81 10.60 12.92 -12.37
CA THR A 81 11.09 14.08 -11.63
C THR A 81 10.67 13.88 -10.18
N LEU A 82 11.61 13.39 -9.35
CA LEU A 82 11.35 13.27 -7.92
C LEU A 82 11.22 14.69 -7.32
N PRO A 83 10.33 14.93 -6.34
CA PRO A 83 10.11 16.28 -5.78
C PRO A 83 11.37 16.97 -5.26
N TRP A 84 12.36 16.18 -4.81
CA TRP A 84 13.65 16.64 -4.31
C TRP A 84 14.74 16.73 -5.39
N LEU A 85 14.43 16.42 -6.65
CA LEU A 85 15.39 16.35 -7.75
C LEU A 85 15.00 17.29 -8.89
N SER A 86 15.92 18.17 -9.25
CA SER A 86 15.69 19.22 -10.26
C SER A 86 15.71 18.71 -11.71
N THR A 87 16.18 17.48 -11.91
CA THR A 87 16.27 16.82 -13.22
C THR A 87 15.54 15.48 -13.19
N PRO A 88 14.88 15.07 -14.28
CA PRO A 88 14.35 13.72 -14.42
C PRO A 88 15.46 12.71 -14.13
N TRP A 89 15.17 11.76 -13.26
CA TRP A 89 16.08 10.67 -12.96
C TRP A 89 15.46 9.35 -13.38
N GLN A 90 16.32 8.52 -13.94
CA GLN A 90 16.00 7.18 -14.37
C GLN A 90 16.74 6.20 -13.45
N GLY A 91 16.00 5.24 -12.92
CA GLY A 91 16.57 4.24 -12.04
C GLY A 91 17.57 3.35 -12.77
N PRO A 92 18.63 2.86 -12.10
CA PRO A 92 19.65 2.03 -12.73
C PRO A 92 19.07 0.74 -13.33
N LEU A 93 18.02 0.17 -12.75
CA LEU A 93 17.37 -1.02 -13.29
C LEU A 93 16.44 -0.67 -14.46
N ALA A 94 15.81 0.49 -14.43
CA ALA A 94 15.01 0.96 -15.56
C ALA A 94 15.86 1.30 -16.79
N HIS A 95 17.07 1.84 -16.60
CA HIS A 95 18.06 2.03 -17.66
C HIS A 95 18.34 0.72 -18.42
N LEU A 96 18.47 -0.40 -17.70
CA LEU A 96 18.71 -1.71 -18.29
C LEU A 96 17.51 -2.26 -19.08
N LEU A 97 16.30 -1.80 -18.74
CA LEU A 97 15.04 -2.20 -19.38
C LEU A 97 14.64 -1.28 -20.55
N GLY A 98 15.56 -0.46 -21.05
CA GLY A 98 15.28 0.48 -22.14
C GLY A 98 14.43 1.69 -21.72
N GLY A 99 14.36 1.97 -20.42
CA GLY A 99 13.65 3.11 -19.86
C GLY A 99 12.15 2.92 -19.63
N ILE A 100 11.66 1.69 -19.72
CA ILE A 100 10.28 1.36 -19.36
C ILE A 100 10.08 1.54 -17.86
N ASP A 101 8.99 2.21 -17.48
CA ASP A 101 8.59 2.32 -16.07
C ASP A 101 7.78 1.08 -15.65
N ILE A 102 8.38 0.25 -14.79
CA ILE A 102 7.72 -0.90 -14.16
C ILE A 102 7.63 -0.73 -12.63
N SER A 103 7.93 0.47 -12.14
CA SER A 103 8.04 0.76 -10.70
C SER A 103 6.75 0.47 -9.95
N GLY A 104 5.60 0.85 -10.52
CA GLY A 104 4.28 0.59 -9.92
C GLY A 104 3.97 -0.90 -9.78
N LEU A 105 4.32 -1.71 -10.79
CA LEU A 105 4.09 -3.15 -10.75
C LEU A 105 4.97 -3.83 -9.70
N ILE A 106 6.26 -3.49 -9.69
CA ILE A 106 7.20 -3.99 -8.67
C ILE A 106 6.74 -3.61 -7.27
N GLY A 107 6.32 -2.36 -7.06
CA GLY A 107 5.83 -1.88 -5.78
C GLY A 107 4.63 -2.68 -5.27
N ALA A 108 3.64 -2.88 -6.15
CA ALA A 108 2.46 -3.68 -5.84
C ALA A 108 2.79 -5.14 -5.50
N ILE A 109 3.66 -5.79 -6.28
CA ILE A 109 4.04 -7.19 -6.03
C ILE A 109 4.80 -7.31 -4.70
N VAL A 110 5.78 -6.46 -4.46
CA VAL A 110 6.61 -6.51 -3.25
C VAL A 110 5.79 -6.20 -2.01
N SER A 111 4.97 -5.15 -2.02
CA SER A 111 4.14 -4.80 -0.87
C SER A 111 3.06 -5.85 -0.60
N GLY A 112 2.40 -6.37 -1.64
CA GLY A 112 1.39 -7.41 -1.51
C GLY A 112 1.95 -8.71 -0.95
N LEU A 113 3.09 -9.17 -1.49
CA LEU A 113 3.76 -10.38 -1.00
C LEU A 113 4.27 -10.20 0.42
N LEU A 114 4.91 -9.07 0.73
CA LEU A 114 5.41 -8.80 2.07
C LEU A 114 4.27 -8.70 3.09
N TYR A 115 3.17 -8.04 2.72
CA TYR A 115 1.99 -7.97 3.57
C TYR A 115 1.38 -9.35 3.82
N TYR A 116 1.29 -10.19 2.78
CA TYR A 116 0.85 -11.57 2.93
C TYR A 116 1.75 -12.36 3.90
N LEU A 117 3.08 -12.26 3.73
CA LEU A 117 4.04 -12.98 4.58
C LEU A 117 4.04 -12.51 6.04
N LEU A 118 3.91 -11.19 6.26
CA LEU A 118 3.81 -10.61 7.60
C LEU A 118 2.44 -10.88 8.22
N GLY A 119 1.37 -10.88 7.42
CA GLY A 119 -0.01 -11.03 7.87
C GLY A 119 -0.41 -12.48 8.17
N ARG A 120 0.13 -13.47 7.43
CA ARG A 120 -0.33 -14.87 7.50
C ARG A 120 -0.37 -15.44 8.93
N GLY A 121 0.68 -15.20 9.71
CA GLY A 121 0.76 -15.67 11.10
C GLY A 121 -0.04 -14.83 12.09
N TYR A 122 -0.32 -13.56 11.76
CA TYR A 122 -1.19 -12.72 12.59
C TYR A 122 -2.65 -13.13 12.43
N PHE A 123 -3.12 -13.25 11.19
CA PHE A 123 -4.50 -13.57 10.88
C PHE A 123 -4.86 -15.04 11.14
N SER A 124 -3.90 -15.99 11.08
CA SER A 124 -4.15 -17.38 11.47
C SER A 124 -4.46 -17.54 12.97
N ASN A 125 -3.85 -16.69 13.80
CA ASN A 125 -3.93 -16.77 15.25
C ASN A 125 -5.01 -15.86 15.84
N LEU A 126 -5.80 -15.16 15.00
CA LEU A 126 -6.78 -14.19 15.46
C LEU A 126 -8.13 -14.87 15.74
N PRO A 127 -8.47 -15.20 17.00
CA PRO A 127 -9.66 -15.99 17.31
C PRO A 127 -10.94 -15.14 17.22
N ALA A 128 -10.81 -13.82 17.33
CA ALA A 128 -11.91 -12.86 17.44
C ALA A 128 -12.53 -12.43 16.10
N SER A 129 -11.78 -12.50 14.98
CA SER A 129 -12.26 -12.04 13.67
C SER A 129 -13.48 -12.83 13.17
N LYS A 130 -13.44 -14.16 13.29
CA LYS A 130 -14.55 -15.03 12.88
C LYS A 130 -15.81 -14.80 13.71
N LYS A 131 -15.65 -14.57 15.01
CA LYS A 131 -16.77 -14.42 15.94
C LYS A 131 -17.45 -13.05 15.79
N ALA A 132 -16.67 -11.96 15.70
CA ALA A 132 -17.18 -10.61 15.51
C ALA A 132 -17.84 -10.39 14.13
N ILE A 133 -17.30 -10.99 13.06
CA ILE A 133 -17.94 -10.95 11.74
C ILE A 133 -19.27 -11.73 11.75
N HIS A 134 -19.29 -12.92 12.39
CA HIS A 134 -20.50 -13.72 12.49
C HIS A 134 -21.59 -13.05 13.31
N GLU A 135 -21.25 -12.47 14.47
CA GLU A 135 -22.18 -11.72 15.32
C GLU A 135 -22.79 -10.51 14.56
N SER A 136 -22.00 -9.76 13.81
CA SER A 136 -22.51 -8.63 12.99
C SER A 136 -23.36 -9.03 11.77
N SER A 137 -23.34 -10.31 11.36
CA SER A 137 -24.14 -10.82 10.23
C SER A 137 -25.48 -11.44 10.65
N VAL A 138 -25.68 -11.62 11.96
CA VAL A 138 -26.89 -12.22 12.55
C VAL A 138 -27.81 -11.16 13.16
N GLU A 139 -27.30 -9.96 13.43
CA GLU A 139 -28.09 -8.75 13.73
C GLU A 139 -28.58 -8.05 12.47
#